data_AF-A0A7S3I407-F1
#
_entry.id   AF-A0A7S3I407-F1
#
_cell.length_a   1.000
_cell.length_b   1.000
_cell.length_c   1.000
_cell.angle_alpha   90.00
_cell.angle_beta   90.00
_cell.angle_gamma   90.00
#
_symmetry.space_group_name_H-M   'P 1'
#
loop_
_entity.id
_entity.type
_entity.pdbx_description
1 polymer ?
#
loop_
_entity_poly.entity_id
_entity_poly.type
_entity_poly.pdbx_seq_one_letter_code
_entity_poly.pdbx_strand_id
1 'polypeptide(L)'
;RCRIVDKHLRILAPKYTGTKFLHINAEKAPFFVQKLALTVLPAVLVFKDGVKGEQLFGFEDIGGKDDFRTEVLEHWLGMAGAIKMKAKEVARFRERYADGARITPYSDDDESGASSDEGQ
;
A
#
# COMPACT_ATOMS: atom_id res chain seq x y z
N ARG A 1 1.27 -1.61 -14.09
CA ARG A 1 0.89 -1.66 -12.66
C ARG A 1 1.78 -0.82 -11.74
N CYS A 2 3.10 -0.80 -11.88
CA CYS A 2 3.99 0.00 -11.00
C CYS A 2 3.65 1.50 -10.92
N ARG A 3 3.16 2.10 -12.03
CA ARG A 3 2.74 3.50 -12.08
C ARG A 3 1.60 3.84 -11.10
N ILE A 4 0.77 2.87 -10.73
CA ILE A 4 -0.35 3.07 -9.80
C ILE A 4 0.20 3.34 -8.40
N VAL A 5 1.03 2.43 -7.89
CA VAL A 5 1.69 2.60 -6.59
C VAL A 5 2.53 3.88 -6.56
N ASP A 6 3.29 4.15 -7.62
CA ASP A 6 4.09 5.37 -7.77
C ASP A 6 3.24 6.66 -7.70
N LYS A 7 2.04 6.67 -8.29
CA LYS A 7 1.08 7.78 -8.15
C LYS A 7 0.69 8.00 -6.68
N HIS A 8 0.30 6.97 -5.95
CA HIS A 8 -0.08 7.10 -4.54
C HIS A 8 1.10 7.53 -3.66
N LEU A 9 2.29 6.96 -3.86
CA LEU A 9 3.50 7.37 -3.13
C LEU A 9 3.87 8.84 -3.38
N ARG A 10 3.69 9.36 -4.60
CA ARG A 10 3.90 10.79 -4.90
C ARG A 10 2.92 11.70 -4.16
N ILE A 11 1.66 11.27 -3.99
CA ILE A 11 0.65 12.02 -3.22
C ILE A 11 1.05 12.05 -1.73
N LEU A 12 1.58 10.93 -1.21
CA LEU A 12 1.93 10.78 0.20
C LEU A 12 3.26 11.44 0.58
N ALA A 13 4.23 11.49 -0.33
CA ALA A 13 5.55 12.06 -0.09
C ALA A 13 5.55 13.47 0.53
N PRO A 14 4.79 14.46 0.01
CA PRO A 14 4.75 15.80 0.62
C PRO A 14 4.03 15.83 1.98
N LYS A 15 3.15 14.86 2.28
CA LYS A 15 2.45 14.76 3.57
C LYS A 15 3.34 14.23 4.69
N TYR A 16 4.31 13.37 4.35
CA TYR A 16 5.20 12.70 5.31
C TYR A 16 6.67 13.02 5.09
N THR A 17 7.05 14.27 5.35
CA THR A 17 8.43 14.77 5.18
C THR A 17 9.46 14.09 6.10
N GLY A 18 9.01 13.40 7.16
CA GLY A 18 9.87 12.58 8.02
C GLY A 18 10.30 11.25 7.40
N THR A 19 9.77 10.89 6.23
CA THR A 19 10.03 9.62 5.55
C THR A 19 10.58 9.89 4.15
N LYS A 20 11.65 9.20 3.78
CA LYS A 20 12.22 9.32 2.42
C LYS A 20 11.53 8.34 1.49
N PHE A 21 10.84 8.87 0.49
CA PHE A 21 10.24 8.09 -0.58
C PHE A 21 11.20 8.02 -1.77
N LEU A 22 11.53 6.81 -2.20
CA LEU A 22 12.45 6.54 -3.31
C LEU A 22 11.79 5.61 -4.30
N HIS A 23 12.05 5.82 -5.59
CA HIS A 23 11.65 4.91 -6.65
C HIS A 23 12.88 4.44 -7.42
N ILE A 24 12.88 3.17 -7.81
CA ILE A 24 13.95 2.57 -8.60
C ILE A 24 13.34 1.76 -9.74
N ASN A 25 13.97 1.81 -10.92
CA ASN A 25 13.59 0.92 -12.01
C ASN A 25 14.28 -0.44 -11.80
N ALA A 26 13.48 -1.49 -11.57
CA ALA A 26 13.96 -2.84 -11.32
C ALA A 26 14.86 -3.39 -12.45
N GLU A 27 14.55 -3.11 -13.71
CA GLU A 27 15.32 -3.58 -14.87
C GLU A 27 16.72 -2.96 -14.91
N LYS A 28 16.86 -1.74 -14.41
CA LYS A 28 18.13 -1.01 -14.34
C LYS A 28 18.91 -1.28 -13.04
N ALA A 29 18.35 -2.06 -12.13
CA ALA A 29 18.87 -2.27 -10.78
C ALA A 29 18.91 -3.76 -10.38
N PRO A 30 19.52 -4.65 -11.20
CA PRO A 30 19.49 -6.10 -10.97
C PRO A 30 20.11 -6.51 -9.63
N PHE A 31 21.11 -5.77 -9.13
CA PHE A 31 21.69 -5.99 -7.81
C PHE A 31 20.64 -5.94 -6.69
N PHE A 32 19.76 -4.94 -6.71
CA PHE A 32 18.72 -4.80 -5.69
C PHE A 32 17.63 -5.84 -5.85
N VAL A 33 17.24 -6.17 -7.09
CA VAL A 33 16.24 -7.22 -7.36
C VAL A 33 16.69 -8.56 -6.77
N GLN A 34 17.95 -8.95 -6.99
CA GLN A 34 18.50 -10.18 -6.45
C GLN A 34 18.70 -10.11 -4.93
N LYS A 35 19.32 -9.04 -4.43
CA LYS A 35 19.66 -8.91 -2.99
C LYS A 35 18.42 -8.83 -2.10
N LEU A 36 17.34 -8.23 -2.60
CA LEU A 36 16.08 -8.06 -1.86
C LEU A 36 15.04 -9.12 -2.21
N ALA A 37 15.40 -10.08 -3.07
CA ALA A 37 14.56 -11.18 -3.55
C ALA A 37 13.21 -10.70 -4.10
N LEU A 38 13.24 -9.69 -4.98
CA LEU A 38 12.03 -9.14 -5.60
C LEU A 38 11.57 -10.06 -6.74
N THR A 39 10.49 -10.81 -6.51
CA THR A 39 9.90 -11.74 -7.48
C THR A 39 8.65 -11.18 -8.16
N VAL A 40 7.97 -10.23 -7.51
CA VAL A 40 6.69 -9.64 -7.97
C VAL A 40 6.81 -8.12 -8.01
N LEU A 41 6.26 -7.50 -9.05
CA LEU A 41 6.16 -6.05 -9.19
C LEU A 41 4.69 -5.60 -9.31
N PRO A 42 4.33 -4.43 -8.76
CA PRO A 42 5.15 -3.53 -7.95
C PRO A 42 5.61 -4.13 -6.62
N ALA A 43 6.74 -3.67 -6.12
CA ALA A 43 7.24 -4.00 -4.78
C ALA A 43 7.50 -2.71 -4.00
N VAL A 44 6.97 -2.61 -2.78
CA VAL A 44 7.23 -1.53 -1.84
C VAL A 44 7.97 -2.10 -0.64
N LEU A 45 9.05 -1.45 -0.25
CA LEU A 45 9.93 -1.91 0.81
C LEU A 45 10.09 -0.81 1.84
N VAL A 46 9.91 -1.16 3.11
CA VAL A 46 10.15 -0.24 4.22
C VAL A 46 11.51 -0.54 4.82
N PHE A 47 12.34 0.49 4.95
CA PHE A 47 13.62 0.41 5.66
C PHE A 47 13.57 1.31 6.88
N LYS A 48 14.01 0.78 8.01
CA LYS A 48 14.14 1.53 9.27
C LYS A 48 15.51 1.25 9.87
N ASP A 49 16.25 2.31 10.17
CA ASP A 49 17.61 2.24 10.74
C ASP A 49 18.56 1.34 9.92
N GLY A 50 18.41 1.38 8.59
CA GLY A 50 19.22 0.57 7.65
C GLY A 50 18.78 -0.89 7.51
N VAL A 51 17.77 -1.32 8.27
CA VAL A 51 17.24 -2.68 8.25
C VAL A 51 15.97 -2.75 7.41
N LYS A 52 15.87 -3.76 6.54
CA LYS A 52 14.66 -4.06 5.77
C LYS A 52 13.57 -4.57 6.72
N GLY A 53 12.43 -3.90 6.76
CA GLY A 53 11.22 -4.31 7.48
C GLY A 53 10.17 -4.88 6.53
N GLU A 54 8.95 -4.37 6.67
CA GLU A 54 7.78 -4.80 5.90
C GLU A 54 7.96 -4.63 4.39
N GLN A 55 7.36 -5.56 3.65
CA GLN A 55 7.37 -5.60 2.19
C GLN A 55 5.94 -5.79 1.70
N LEU A 56 5.56 -5.05 0.67
CA LEU A 56 4.31 -5.25 -0.06
C LEU A 56 4.66 -5.67 -1.49
N PHE A 57 4.08 -6.79 -1.90
CA PHE A 57 4.28 -7.35 -3.23
C PHE A 57 2.96 -7.37 -3.99
N GLY A 58 2.95 -6.76 -5.18
CA GLY A 58 1.74 -6.65 -5.98
C GLY A 58 0.68 -5.79 -5.28
N PHE A 59 -0.55 -6.30 -5.20
CA PHE A 59 -1.69 -5.59 -4.62
C PHE A 59 -2.44 -6.47 -3.60
N GLU A 60 -1.95 -7.68 -3.31
CA GLU A 60 -2.68 -8.67 -2.50
C GLU A 60 -2.98 -8.14 -1.09
N ASP A 61 -2.02 -7.42 -0.51
CA ASP A 61 -2.12 -6.81 0.82
C ASP A 61 -2.93 -5.51 0.83
N ILE A 62 -3.35 -4.99 -0.32
CA ILE A 62 -4.07 -3.71 -0.46
C ILE A 62 -5.38 -3.85 -1.25
N GLY A 63 -5.98 -5.04 -1.20
CA GLY A 63 -7.32 -5.30 -1.74
C GLY A 63 -7.35 -5.98 -3.10
N GLY A 64 -6.18 -6.32 -3.66
CA GLY A 64 -6.04 -7.11 -4.89
C GLY A 64 -6.48 -6.40 -6.17
N LYS A 65 -6.86 -5.12 -6.09
CA LYS A 65 -7.33 -4.32 -7.24
C LYS A 65 -6.34 -3.22 -7.59
N ASP A 66 -6.32 -2.88 -8.88
CA ASP A 66 -5.48 -1.82 -9.43
C ASP A 66 -6.03 -0.41 -9.10
N ASP A 67 -7.33 -0.29 -8.77
CA ASP A 67 -7.96 0.97 -8.35
C ASP A 67 -8.27 0.92 -6.85
N PHE A 68 -7.40 1.54 -6.05
CA PHE A 68 -7.56 1.65 -4.62
C PHE A 68 -7.30 3.08 -4.16
N ARG A 69 -7.87 3.46 -3.01
CA ARG A 69 -7.74 4.81 -2.46
C ARG A 69 -6.35 5.03 -1.86
N THR A 70 -5.80 6.23 -1.97
CA THR A 70 -4.45 6.56 -1.44
C THR A 70 -4.30 6.22 0.05
N GLU A 71 -5.38 6.36 0.80
CA GLU A 71 -5.50 6.07 2.23
C GLU A 71 -5.16 4.61 2.55
N VAL A 72 -5.44 3.67 1.63
CA VAL A 72 -5.10 2.26 1.80
C VAL A 72 -3.59 2.06 1.91
N LEU A 73 -2.84 2.65 0.97
CA LEU A 73 -1.38 2.59 1.00
C LEU A 73 -0.80 3.42 2.15
N GLU A 74 -1.42 4.56 2.47
CA GLU A 74 -1.06 5.37 3.64
C GLU A 74 -1.15 4.55 4.93
N HIS A 75 -2.28 3.87 5.16
CA HIS A 75 -2.47 3.04 6.33
C HIS A 75 -1.51 1.86 6.38
N TRP A 76 -1.26 1.19 5.25
CA TRP A 76 -0.26 0.12 5.17
C TRP A 76 1.14 0.63 5.58
N LEU A 77 1.56 1.79 5.06
CA LEU A 77 2.83 2.42 5.45
C LEU A 77 2.87 2.81 6.94
N GLY A 78 1.74 3.24 7.50
CA GLY A 78 1.60 3.56 8.92
C GLY A 78 1.76 2.33 9.80
N MET A 79 1.10 1.22 9.44
CA MET A 79 1.25 -0.07 10.13
C MET A 79 2.68 -0.62 10.04
N ALA A 80 3.32 -0.47 8.88
CA ALA A 80 4.72 -0.81 8.68
C ALA A 80 5.70 0.09 9.45
N GLY A 81 5.20 1.13 10.12
CA GLY A 81 6.02 2.09 10.86
C GLY A 81 6.88 2.99 9.97
N ALA A 82 6.56 3.05 8.67
CA ALA A 82 7.27 3.86 7.69
C ALA A 82 6.91 5.35 7.79
N ILE A 83 5.70 5.67 8.24
CA ILE A 83 5.19 7.04 8.37
C ILE A 83 4.56 7.26 9.75
N LYS A 84 4.53 8.52 10.20
CA LYS A 84 3.90 8.90 11.47
C LYS A 84 2.42 9.20 11.27
N MET A 85 1.56 8.26 11.66
CA MET A 85 0.11 8.45 11.75
C MET A 85 -0.32 8.64 13.21
N LYS A 86 -1.52 9.19 13.45
CA LYS A 86 -2.03 9.27 14.83
C LYS A 86 -2.29 7.87 15.36
N ALA A 87 -1.92 7.60 16.60
CA ALA A 87 -2.08 6.27 17.22
C ALA A 87 -3.52 5.74 17.13
N LYS A 88 -4.52 6.62 17.29
CA LYS A 88 -5.94 6.26 17.14
C LYS A 88 -6.30 5.79 15.73
N GLU A 89 -5.71 6.40 14.69
CA GLU A 89 -5.95 6.03 13.28
C GLU A 89 -5.33 4.66 12.98
N VAL A 90 -4.10 4.42 13.46
CA VAL A 90 -3.42 3.12 13.31
C VAL A 90 -4.15 2.02 14.08
N ALA A 91 -4.61 2.29 15.31
CA ALA A 91 -5.33 1.33 16.13
C ALA A 91 -6.67 0.92 15.50
N ARG A 92 -7.48 1.88 15.06
CA ARG A 92 -8.76 1.63 14.37
C ARG A 92 -8.56 0.85 13.07
N PHE A 93 -7.47 1.12 12.37
CA PHE A 93 -7.12 0.36 11.18
C PHE A 93 -6.77 -1.07 11.61
N ARG A 94 -5.76 -1.26 12.45
CA ARG A 94 -5.28 -2.58 12.92
C ARG A 94 -6.37 -3.49 13.49
N GLU A 95 -7.32 -2.96 14.25
CA GLU A 95 -8.46 -3.71 14.78
C GLU A 95 -9.32 -4.32 13.66
N ARG A 96 -9.61 -3.56 12.59
CA ARG A 96 -10.33 -4.05 11.42
C ARG A 96 -9.58 -5.15 10.64
N TYR A 97 -8.27 -5.32 10.86
CA TYR A 97 -7.43 -6.31 10.16
C TYR A 97 -6.94 -7.45 11.05
N ALA A 98 -7.17 -7.40 12.37
CA ALA A 98 -6.76 -8.46 13.30
C ALA A 98 -7.53 -9.79 13.06
N ASP A 99 -8.71 -9.73 12.45
CA ASP A 99 -9.55 -10.88 12.10
C ASP A 99 -9.15 -11.60 10.80
N GLY A 100 -7.94 -11.34 10.27
CA GLY A 100 -7.43 -12.05 9.08
C GLY A 100 -8.07 -11.61 7.76
N ALA A 101 -8.83 -10.51 7.77
CA ALA A 101 -9.40 -9.92 6.56
C ALA A 101 -8.33 -9.16 5.76
N ARG A 102 -8.28 -9.40 4.45
CA ARG A 102 -7.54 -8.59 3.48
C ARG A 102 -7.86 -7.10 3.68
N ILE A 103 -6.91 -6.21 3.38
CA ILE A 103 -7.23 -4.78 3.33
C ILE A 103 -8.26 -4.54 2.23
N THR A 104 -9.55 -4.44 2.58
CA THR A 104 -10.59 -4.02 1.64
C THR A 104 -10.60 -2.48 1.59
N PRO A 105 -10.41 -1.85 0.42
CA PRO A 105 -10.50 -0.40 0.25
C PRO A 105 -11.91 0.13 0.48
N TYR A 106 -12.89 -0.77 0.49
CA TYR A 106 -14.33 -0.49 0.48
C TYR A 106 -14.86 -0.78 1.89
N SER A 107 -15.42 0.26 2.49
CA SER A 107 -16.29 0.14 3.65
C SER A 107 -17.57 -0.57 3.21
N ASP A 108 -18.21 -1.35 4.08
CA ASP A 108 -19.55 -1.92 3.82
C ASP A 108 -20.61 -0.82 3.55
N ASP A 109 -20.29 0.46 3.82
CA ASP A 109 -21.11 1.63 3.47
C ASP A 109 -21.07 2.01 1.98
N ASP A 110 -20.18 1.42 1.17
CA ASP A 110 -20.02 1.72 -0.26
C ASP A 110 -20.75 0.72 -1.19
N GLU A 111 -21.72 -0.05 -0.67
CA GLU A 111 -22.60 -0.94 -1.48
C GLU A 111 -23.90 -0.21 -1.92
N SER A 112 -23.79 1.03 -2.39
CA SER A 112 -24.87 1.70 -3.12
C SER A 112 -24.40 2.05 -4.54
N GLY A 113 -24.18 1.02 -5.34
CA GLY A 113 -23.69 1.17 -6.71
C GLY A 113 -23.87 -0.06 -7.60
N ALA A 114 -24.77 -0.98 -7.25
CA ALA A 114 -25.31 -1.92 -8.22
C ALA A 114 -26.58 -1.30 -8.82
N SER A 115 -26.43 -0.47 -9.85
CA SER A 115 -27.55 -0.24 -10.76
C SER A 115 -27.73 -1.53 -11.54
N SER A 116 -28.74 -2.31 -11.16
CA SER A 116 -29.29 -3.37 -11.98
C SER A 116 -29.73 -2.76 -13.30
N ASP A 117 -28.99 -3.02 -14.37
CA ASP A 117 -29.51 -2.90 -15.73
C ASP A 117 -29.86 -4.32 -16.18
N GLU A 118 -30.98 -4.81 -15.66
CA GLU A 118 -31.73 -5.90 -16.26
C GLU A 118 -32.83 -5.29 -17.14
N GLY A 119 -32.72 -5.52 -18.45
CA GLY A 119 -33.86 -5.69 -19.34
C GLY A 119 -34.50 -4.42 -19.91
N GLN A 120 -34.24 -4.14 -21.18
CA GLN A 120 -35.12 -4.57 -22.29
C GLN A 120 -34.43 -4.47 -23.64
#